data_AF-A0A3D4PGC0-F1
#
_entry.id   AF-A0A3D4PGC0-F1
#
_cell.length_a   1.000
_cell.length_b   1.000
_cell.length_c   1.000
_cell.angle_alpha   90.00
_cell.angle_beta   90.00
_cell.angle_gamma   90.00
#
_symmetry.space_group_name_H-M   'P 1'
#
loop_
_entity.id
_entity.type
_entity.pdbx_description
1 polymer ?
#
loop_
_entity_poly.entity_id
_entity_poly.type
_entity_poly.pdbx_seq_one_letter_code
_entity_poly.pdbx_strand_id
1 'polypeptide(L)'
;MRLLDQESSRCLTIVDQGRITKRRANHFTCERSFLPIEQKCWQTSHDDCRDFELTDEVLRIHCWAIHEPHWKREIVMTMPVNEYQADRCEEIHPLESST
;
A
#
# COMPACT_ATOMS: atom_id res chain seq x y z
N MET A 1 0.08 -5.87 -18.25
CA MET A 1 -1.06 -5.68 -17.32
C MET A 1 -0.77 -4.46 -16.47
N ARG A 2 -1.69 -3.48 -16.36
CA ARG A 2 -1.47 -2.23 -15.60
C ARG A 2 -2.20 -2.30 -14.25
N LEU A 3 -1.78 -1.46 -13.28
CA LEU A 3 -2.37 -1.41 -11.94
C LEU A 3 -3.90 -1.20 -11.97
N LEU A 4 -4.39 -0.30 -12.83
CA LEU A 4 -5.82 0.01 -12.93
C LEU A 4 -6.64 -1.07 -13.64
N ASP A 5 -5.98 -2.03 -14.30
CA ASP A 5 -6.63 -3.16 -14.95
C ASP A 5 -6.74 -4.38 -14.01
N GLN A 6 -6.36 -4.24 -12.74
CA GLN A 6 -6.43 -5.33 -11.74
C GLN A 6 -7.79 -5.37 -11.08
N GLU A 7 -8.42 -6.54 -11.07
CA GLU A 7 -9.68 -6.79 -10.35
C GLU A 7 -9.48 -6.83 -8.83
N SER A 8 -8.32 -7.29 -8.35
CA SER A 8 -8.00 -7.28 -6.91
C SER A 8 -7.60 -5.88 -6.46
N SER A 9 -8.08 -5.45 -5.29
CA SER A 9 -7.69 -4.18 -4.67
C SER A 9 -6.21 -4.16 -4.32
N ARG A 10 -5.48 -3.17 -4.83
CA ARG A 10 -4.04 -2.99 -4.59
C ARG A 10 -3.68 -1.52 -4.46
N CYS A 11 -2.72 -1.22 -3.58
CA CYS A 11 -2.03 0.06 -3.51
C CYS A 11 -0.56 -0.15 -3.84
N LEU A 12 -0.01 0.65 -4.76
CA LEU A 12 1.42 0.72 -5.05
C LEU A 12 1.99 2.05 -4.55
N THR A 13 3.09 1.95 -3.81
CA THR A 13 3.88 3.09 -3.34
C THR A 13 5.30 2.98 -3.85
N ILE A 14 5.82 4.06 -4.43
CA ILE A 14 7.22 4.21 -4.81
C ILE A 14 7.87 5.13 -3.80
N VAL A 15 8.95 4.64 -3.20
CA VAL A 15 9.82 5.41 -2.31
C VAL A 15 11.16 5.60 -3.01
N ASP A 16 11.56 6.85 -3.23
CA ASP A 16 12.87 7.19 -3.79
C ASP A 16 13.69 7.91 -2.73
N GLN A 17 14.90 7.41 -2.45
CA GLN A 17 15.83 7.99 -1.47
C GLN A 17 15.13 8.26 -0.12
N GLY A 18 14.28 7.34 0.32
CA GLY A 18 13.52 7.44 1.57
C GLY A 18 12.30 8.37 1.54
N ARG A 19 11.85 8.84 0.37
CA ARG A 19 10.68 9.71 0.23
C ARG A 19 9.64 9.10 -0.70
N ILE A 20 8.37 9.11 -0.30
CA ILE A 20 7.27 8.68 -1.17
C ILE A 20 7.16 9.64 -2.36
N THR A 21 7.46 9.16 -3.57
CA THR A 21 7.34 9.93 -4.82
C THR A 21 6.05 9.63 -5.56
N LYS A 22 5.48 8.44 -5.36
CA LYS A 22 4.20 8.04 -5.95
C LYS A 22 3.46 7.10 -5.02
N ARG A 23 2.15 7.29 -4.91
CA ARG A 23 1.23 6.36 -4.24
C ARG A 23 -0.09 6.33 -4.99
N ARG A 24 -0.55 5.14 -5.40
CA ARG A 24 -1.76 4.93 -6.19
C ARG A 24 -2.42 3.62 -5.82
N ALA A 25 -3.73 3.64 -5.66
CA ALA A 25 -4.56 2.46 -5.55
C ALA A 25 -5.52 2.38 -6.75
N ASN A 26 -5.99 1.17 -7.06
CA ASN A 26 -6.93 0.94 -8.17
C ASN A 26 -8.40 1.12 -7.77
N HIS A 27 -8.83 0.58 -6.62
CA HIS A 27 -10.25 0.52 -6.24
C HIS A 27 -10.62 1.35 -5.00
N PHE A 28 -9.66 2.00 -4.36
CA PHE A 28 -9.91 2.77 -3.14
C PHE A 28 -9.06 4.04 -3.09
N THR A 29 -9.49 5.00 -2.28
CA THR A 29 -8.68 6.16 -1.93
C THR A 29 -7.55 5.73 -1.01
N CYS A 30 -6.31 6.00 -1.39
CA CYS A 30 -5.15 5.78 -0.54
C CYS A 30 -4.67 7.11 0.05
N GLU A 31 -4.45 7.14 1.36
CA GLU A 31 -3.76 8.26 2.01
C GLU A 31 -2.37 8.46 1.41
N ARG A 32 -1.82 9.67 1.51
CA ARG A 32 -0.46 9.97 1.02
C ARG A 32 0.63 9.30 1.85
N SER A 33 0.35 9.01 3.11
CA SER A 33 1.28 8.41 4.06
C SER A 33 1.14 6.89 4.08
N PHE A 34 2.16 6.23 4.60
CA PHE A 34 2.08 4.81 4.92
C PHE A 34 1.15 4.56 6.11
N LEU A 35 0.43 3.44 6.03
CA LEU A 35 -0.14 2.77 7.19
C LEU A 35 0.99 2.20 8.06
N PRO A 36 0.77 1.98 9.36
CA PRO A 36 1.82 1.47 10.25
C PRO A 36 2.47 0.16 9.79
N ILE A 37 1.69 -0.78 9.24
CA ILE A 37 2.22 -2.05 8.71
C ILE A 37 3.07 -1.85 7.46
N GLU A 38 2.66 -0.95 6.56
CA GLU A 38 3.42 -0.62 5.35
C GLU A 38 4.75 0.04 5.74
N GLN A 39 4.71 0.96 6.70
CA GLN A 39 5.91 1.63 7.20
C GLN A 39 6.88 0.63 7.82
N LYS A 40 6.39 -0.32 8.61
CA LYS A 40 7.22 -1.38 9.18
C LYS A 40 7.87 -2.24 8.09
N CYS A 41 7.08 -2.69 7.11
CA CYS A 41 7.58 -3.50 6.00
C CYS A 41 8.65 -2.76 5.18
N TRP A 42 8.37 -1.50 4.82
CA TRP A 42 9.30 -0.64 4.10
C TRP A 42 10.59 -0.39 4.90
N GLN A 43 10.49 -0.04 6.18
CA GLN A 43 11.66 0.23 7.02
C GLN A 43 12.56 -1.00 7.13
N THR A 44 11.98 -2.19 7.37
CA THR A 44 12.76 -3.44 7.40
C THR A 44 13.45 -3.73 6.07
N SER A 45 12.74 -3.57 4.95
CA SER A 45 13.33 -3.74 3.62
C SER A 45 14.46 -2.73 3.34
N HIS A 46 14.26 -1.47 3.76
CA HIS A 46 15.22 -0.39 3.59
C HIS A 46 16.51 -0.60 4.39
N ASP A 47 16.37 -1.01 5.65
CA ASP A 47 17.49 -1.20 6.57
C ASP A 47 18.30 -2.46 6.19
N ASP A 48 17.61 -3.56 5.86
CA ASP A 48 18.25 -4.82 5.49
C ASP A 48 18.75 -4.84 4.03
N CYS A 49 18.40 -3.82 3.23
CA CYS A 49 18.72 -3.73 1.81
C CYS A 49 18.29 -4.97 1.00
N ARG A 50 17.08 -5.49 1.28
CA ARG A 50 16.53 -6.69 0.64
C ARG A 50 15.02 -6.63 0.54
N ASP A 51 14.45 -7.44 -0.34
CA ASP A 51 13.01 -7.64 -0.41
C ASP A 51 12.47 -8.17 0.92
N PHE A 52 11.28 -7.70 1.28
CA PHE A 52 10.63 -8.09 2.52
C PHE A 52 9.11 -8.20 2.33
N GLU A 53 8.52 -9.20 2.97
CA GLU A 53 7.07 -9.41 2.96
C GLU A 53 6.56 -9.41 4.40
N LEU A 54 5.43 -8.75 4.61
CA LEU A 54 4.74 -8.73 5.90
C LEU A 54 3.24 -8.93 5.67
N THR A 55 2.62 -9.75 6.50
CA THR A 55 1.17 -10.01 6.45
C THR A 55 0.60 -9.87 7.86
N ASP A 56 -0.54 -9.19 7.99
CA ASP A 56 -1.38 -9.21 9.19
C ASP A 56 -2.74 -9.86 8.89
N GLU A 57 -3.72 -9.66 9.76
CA GLU A 57 -5.07 -10.23 9.62
C GLU A 57 -5.83 -9.75 8.39
N VAL A 58 -5.52 -8.55 7.88
CA VAL A 58 -6.31 -7.85 6.86
C VAL A 58 -5.50 -7.48 5.62
N LEU A 59 -4.20 -7.28 5.74
CA LEU A 59 -3.32 -6.79 4.68
C LEU A 59 -2.08 -7.68 4.49
N ARG A 60 -1.69 -7.83 3.23
CA ARG A 60 -0.43 -8.41 2.77
C ARG A 60 0.39 -7.33 2.05
N ILE A 61 1.62 -7.14 2.49
CA ILE A 61 2.53 -6.09 2.01
C ILE A 61 3.77 -6.78 1.45
N HIS A 62 4.10 -6.44 0.21
CA HIS A 62 5.36 -6.78 -0.43
C HIS A 62 6.18 -5.52 -0.60
N CYS A 63 7.45 -5.56 -0.23
CA CYS A 63 8.41 -4.50 -0.48
C CYS A 63 9.57 -5.06 -1.29
N TRP A 64 9.79 -4.50 -2.48
CA TRP A 64 10.95 -4.80 -3.31
C TRP A 64 12.00 -3.70 -3.16
N ALA A 65 13.22 -4.07 -2.77
CA ALA A 65 14.34 -3.15 -2.60
C ALA A 65 15.21 -3.11 -3.87
N ILE A 66 15.33 -1.93 -4.47
CA ILE A 66 16.18 -1.68 -5.64
C ILE A 66 17.27 -0.70 -5.20
N HIS A 67 18.37 -1.24 -4.69
CA HIS A 67 19.48 -0.46 -4.14
C HIS A 67 20.73 -0.60 -5.01
N GLU A 68 21.17 0.52 -5.57
CA GLU A 68 22.41 0.67 -6.31
C GLU A 68 23.33 1.67 -5.60
N PRO A 69 24.63 1.73 -5.93
CA PRO A 69 25.50 2.78 -5.42
C PRO A 69 24.90 4.16 -5.64
N HIS A 70 24.66 4.90 -4.54
CA HIS A 70 24.07 6.25 -4.51
C HIS A 70 22.59 6.37 -4.92
N TRP A 71 21.90 5.26 -5.18
CA TRP A 71 20.50 5.28 -5.58
C TRP A 71 19.70 4.19 -4.87
N LYS A 72 18.69 4.59 -4.11
CA LYS A 72 17.75 3.67 -3.46
C LYS A 72 16.33 3.93 -3.92
N ARG A 73 15.64 2.86 -4.31
CA ARG A 73 14.20 2.84 -4.53
C ARG A 73 13.59 1.61 -3.85
N GLU A 74 12.45 1.81 -3.23
CA GLU A 74 11.58 0.72 -2.78
C GLU A 74 10.23 0.79 -3.49
N ILE A 75 9.70 -0.38 -3.87
CA ILE A 75 8.35 -0.53 -4.38
C ILE A 75 7.55 -1.29 -3.34
N VAL A 76 6.56 -0.64 -2.73
CA VAL A 76 5.69 -1.23 -1.72
C VAL A 76 4.33 -1.52 -2.34
N MET A 77 3.90 -2.77 -2.32
CA MET A 77 2.59 -3.21 -2.77
C MET A 77 1.78 -3.72 -1.60
N THR A 78 0.62 -3.10 -1.39
CA THR A 78 -0.33 -3.44 -0.32
C THR A 78 -1.57 -4.04 -0.95
N MET A 79 -2.02 -5.18 -0.41
CA MET A 79 -3.17 -5.95 -0.88
C MET A 79 -3.98 -6.43 0.33
N PRO A 80 -5.30 -6.60 0.23
CA PRO A 80 -6.05 -7.29 1.26
C PRO A 80 -5.67 -8.78 1.30
N VAL A 81 -5.66 -9.39 2.48
CA VAL A 81 -5.47 -10.86 2.63
C VAL A 81 -6.68 -11.62 2.05
N ASN A 82 -7.88 -11.04 2.18
CA ASN A 82 -9.12 -11.66 1.71
C ASN A 82 -9.80 -10.75 0.69
N GLU A 83 -9.96 -11.24 -0.55
CA GLU A 83 -10.44 -10.44 -1.69
C GLU A 83 -11.94 -10.05 -1.60
N TYR A 84 -12.67 -10.55 -0.61
CA TYR A 84 -14.13 -10.39 -0.46
C TYR A 84 -14.61 -9.16 0.31
N GLN A 85 -13.74 -8.24 0.76
CA GLN A 85 -14.14 -7.14 1.67
C GLN A 85 -13.70 -5.72 1.27
N ALA A 86 -13.19 -5.49 0.07
CA ALA A 86 -12.80 -4.14 -0.34
C ALA A 86 -13.99 -3.22 -0.71
N ASP A 87 -15.18 -3.77 -0.92
CA ASP A 87 -16.37 -3.02 -1.37
C ASP A 87 -17.15 -2.32 -0.25
N ARG A 88 -16.67 -2.30 1.01
CA ARG A 88 -17.42 -1.68 2.14
C ARG A 88 -16.81 -0.40 2.71
N CYS A 89 -16.12 0.41 1.90
CA CYS A 89 -15.79 1.78 2.29
C CYS A 89 -16.83 2.84 1.88
N GLU A 90 -17.96 2.46 1.27
CA GLU A 90 -19.09 3.35 1.03
C GLU A 90 -20.35 2.91 1.81
N GLU A 91 -20.37 3.16 3.13
CA GLU A 91 -21.61 3.50 3.82
C GLU A 91 -21.33 4.69 4.75
N ILE A 92 -21.04 5.85 4.15
CA ILE A 92 -21.26 7.12 4.82
C ILE A 92 -22.77 7.39 4.71
N HIS A 93 -23.55 7.00 5.73
CA HIS A 93 -24.87 7.59 5.93
C HIS A 93 -24.71 8.91 6.67
N PRO A 94 -24.99 10.08 6.07
CA PRO A 94 -25.43 11.21 6.86
C PRO A 94 -26.84 10.88 7.34
N LEU A 95 -27.00 10.62 8.63
CA LEU A 95 -28.30 10.76 9.29
C LEU A 95 -28.60 12.25 9.39
N GLU A 96 -29.06 12.83 8.28
CA GLU A 96 -29.80 14.08 8.28
C GLU A 96 -31.20 13.81 8.88
N SER A 97 -31.43 14.45 10.02
CA SER A 97 -32.65 15.10 10.51
C SER A 97 -34.00 14.75 9.86
N SER A 98 -34.93 14.23 10.68
CA SER A 98 -36.41 14.38 10.63
C SER A 98 -36.96 13.51 11.77
N THR A 99 -37.78 13.90 12.75
CA THR A 99 -38.63 15.06 13.04
C THR A 99 -38.74 15.17 14.57
#